data_AF-A0A3N1P2F8-F1
#
_entry.id   AF-A0A3N1P2F8-F1
#
_cell.length_a   1.000
_cell.length_b   1.000
_cell.length_c   1.000
_cell.angle_alpha   90.00
_cell.angle_beta   90.00
_cell.angle_gamma   90.00
#
_symmetry.space_group_name_H-M   'P 1'
#
loop_
_entity.id
_entity.type
_entity.pdbx_description
1 polymer ?
#
loop_
_entity_poly.entity_id
_entity_poly.type
_entity_poly.pdbx_seq_one_letter_code
_entity_poly.pdbx_strand_id
1 'polypeptide(L)'
;MNEYLNARPLRLALLGNAVFSFASAIVMFTTPGQVSTWLGVEIAGVLPWLAVGLALFAFDLVHQATRSRPASWRALYASAADLLWVVGTFPFVLVPGLLSSTGQWLVGAVAVVVLSLAVLQMRGIRHLHAVAGVNRYRHCLQVSVNSPAEAMWRVISNLGHIQNYVPMLKHSELMNGREPGKGAVRVCSDRSGKRWAEECIEFETGRSVTLRFLASEPDFPFPATQMTGGWDVEPSKDSPVQSQVTVWWELEPKKPWLAPLLLPMLGFGADRTFPAVVERMAFDARGGAPSPASQANGIVARLLPVLC
;
A
#
# COMPACT_ATOMS: atom_id res chain seq x y z
N MET A 1 -3.94 4.13 -19.29
CA MET A 1 -4.95 3.08 -19.59
C MET A 1 -4.56 1.72 -18.99
N ASN A 2 -3.28 1.33 -18.97
CA ASN A 2 -2.83 0.05 -18.37
C ASN A 2 -3.01 -0.04 -16.84
N GLU A 3 -2.89 1.07 -16.10
CA GLU A 3 -2.97 1.08 -14.63
C GLU A 3 -4.34 0.62 -14.08
N TYR A 4 -5.43 0.99 -14.76
CA TYR A 4 -6.78 0.58 -14.36
C TYR A 4 -7.02 -0.93 -14.52
N LEU A 5 -6.29 -1.58 -15.44
CA LEU A 5 -6.42 -3.02 -15.68
C LEU A 5 -5.85 -3.82 -14.50
N ASN A 6 -4.76 -3.36 -13.89
CA ASN A 6 -4.08 -4.08 -12.80
C ASN A 6 -4.91 -4.07 -11.50
N ALA A 7 -5.74 -3.06 -11.27
CA ALA A 7 -6.59 -2.98 -10.08
C ALA A 7 -7.86 -3.83 -10.16
N ARG A 8 -8.31 -4.20 -11.37
CA ARG A 8 -9.60 -4.87 -11.59
C ARG A 8 -9.74 -6.20 -10.82
N PRO A 9 -8.74 -7.11 -10.80
CA PRO A 9 -8.88 -8.37 -10.06
C PRO A 9 -9.10 -8.14 -8.56
N LEU A 10 -8.39 -7.19 -7.96
CA LEU A 10 -8.56 -6.85 -6.55
C LEU A 10 -9.95 -6.28 -6.26
N ARG A 11 -10.43 -5.35 -7.10
CA ARG A 11 -11.77 -4.76 -6.94
C ARG A 11 -12.87 -5.81 -7.03
N LEU A 12 -12.77 -6.73 -7.99
CA LEU A 12 -13.74 -7.81 -8.14
C LEU A 12 -13.74 -8.75 -6.94
N ALA A 13 -12.56 -9.10 -6.41
CA ALA A 13 -12.45 -9.94 -5.22
C ALA A 13 -13.06 -9.25 -3.97
N LEU A 14 -12.77 -7.96 -3.77
CA LEU A 14 -13.33 -7.15 -2.69
C LEU A 14 -14.87 -7.04 -2.81
N LEU A 15 -15.40 -6.79 -4.01
CA LEU A 15 -16.84 -6.72 -4.24
C LEU A 15 -17.52 -8.09 -4.05
N GLY A 16 -16.90 -9.17 -4.50
CA GLY A 16 -17.39 -10.53 -4.27
C GLY A 16 -17.52 -10.83 -2.78
N ASN A 17 -16.51 -10.47 -1.99
CA ASN A 17 -16.55 -10.62 -0.55
C ASN A 17 -17.61 -9.71 0.11
N ALA A 18 -17.74 -8.46 -0.35
CA ALA A 18 -18.78 -7.56 0.12
C ALA A 18 -20.19 -8.15 -0.10
N VAL A 19 -20.48 -8.64 -1.30
CA VAL A 19 -21.78 -9.24 -1.64
C VAL A 19 -22.06 -10.47 -0.78
N PHE A 20 -21.08 -11.36 -0.63
CA PHE A 20 -21.23 -12.56 0.18
C PHE A 20 -21.46 -12.23 1.67
N SER A 21 -20.68 -11.30 2.22
CA SER A 21 -20.80 -10.83 3.60
C SER A 21 -22.16 -10.17 3.84
N PHE A 22 -22.62 -9.32 2.92
CA PHE A 22 -23.92 -8.65 3.04
C PHE A 22 -25.10 -9.61 2.91
N ALA A 23 -25.05 -10.57 1.99
CA ALA A 23 -26.07 -11.62 1.88
C ALA A 23 -26.15 -12.46 3.17
N SER A 24 -25.00 -12.82 3.74
CA SER A 24 -24.91 -13.52 5.03
C SER A 24 -25.51 -12.70 6.17
N ALA A 25 -25.24 -11.39 6.20
CA ALA A 25 -25.84 -10.46 7.16
C ALA A 25 -27.38 -10.44 7.05
N ILE A 26 -27.93 -10.34 5.83
CA ILE A 26 -29.39 -10.35 5.62
C ILE A 26 -30.01 -11.63 6.19
N VAL A 27 -29.44 -12.80 5.88
CA VAL A 27 -29.97 -14.09 6.35
C VAL A 27 -29.97 -14.16 7.88
N MET A 28 -28.85 -13.82 8.51
CA MET A 28 -28.72 -13.83 9.98
C MET A 28 -29.62 -12.81 10.67
N PHE A 29 -29.88 -11.65 10.04
CA PHE A 29 -30.73 -10.61 10.61
C PHE A 29 -32.23 -10.95 10.48
N THR A 30 -32.64 -11.47 9.33
CA THR A 30 -34.06 -11.74 9.02
C THR A 30 -34.56 -13.07 9.56
N THR A 31 -33.69 -14.07 9.67
CA THR A 31 -34.08 -15.44 10.10
C THR A 31 -33.17 -16.01 11.21
N PRO A 32 -32.89 -15.26 12.29
CA PRO A 32 -31.92 -15.68 13.32
C PRO A 32 -32.29 -17.01 13.98
N GLY A 33 -33.57 -17.26 14.28
CA GLY A 33 -34.02 -18.53 14.88
C GLY A 33 -33.78 -19.74 13.99
N GLN A 34 -33.97 -19.60 12.68
CA GLN A 34 -33.74 -20.67 11.71
C GLN A 34 -32.24 -20.97 11.57
N VAL A 35 -31.40 -19.93 11.47
CA VAL A 35 -29.94 -20.09 11.46
C VAL A 35 -29.46 -20.74 12.76
N SER A 36 -29.97 -20.32 13.92
CA SER A 36 -29.68 -20.92 15.23
C SER A 36 -30.02 -22.42 15.25
N THR A 37 -31.18 -22.79 14.69
CA THR A 37 -31.64 -24.18 14.58
C THR A 37 -30.72 -25.00 13.66
N TRP A 38 -30.35 -24.45 12.51
CA TRP A 38 -29.40 -25.11 11.60
C TRP A 38 -28.05 -25.31 12.25
N LEU A 39 -27.56 -24.33 13.01
CA LEU A 39 -26.30 -24.44 13.74
C LEU A 39 -26.39 -25.43 14.92
N GLY A 40 -27.59 -25.66 15.47
CA GLY A 40 -27.80 -26.52 16.62
C GLY A 40 -27.35 -25.90 17.95
N VAL A 41 -27.30 -24.57 18.00
CA VAL A 41 -26.88 -23.79 19.17
C VAL A 41 -27.86 -22.65 19.41
N GLU A 42 -28.16 -22.32 20.66
CA GLU A 42 -29.08 -21.24 21.04
C GLU A 42 -28.36 -19.88 21.05
N ILE A 43 -28.10 -19.33 19.86
CA ILE A 43 -27.40 -18.05 19.68
C ILE A 43 -28.22 -17.01 18.91
N ALA A 44 -29.54 -17.22 18.80
CA ALA A 44 -30.44 -16.33 18.06
C ALA A 44 -30.33 -14.85 18.48
N GLY A 45 -30.01 -14.55 19.75
CA GLY A 45 -29.78 -13.19 20.23
C GLY A 45 -28.44 -12.56 19.79
N VAL A 46 -27.43 -13.37 19.46
CA VAL A 46 -26.09 -12.92 19.03
C VAL A 46 -26.05 -12.69 17.52
N LEU A 47 -26.81 -13.45 16.73
CA LEU A 47 -26.81 -13.39 15.26
C LEU A 47 -27.12 -12.00 14.67
N PRO A 48 -28.07 -11.19 15.20
CA PRO A 48 -28.28 -9.83 14.71
C PRO A 48 -27.07 -8.92 14.87
N TRP A 49 -26.31 -9.05 15.96
CA TRP A 49 -25.08 -8.27 16.18
C TRP A 49 -23.97 -8.68 15.21
N LEU A 50 -23.82 -9.99 14.98
CA LEU A 50 -22.92 -10.50 13.94
C LEU A 50 -23.32 -10.00 12.55
N ALA A 51 -24.62 -9.96 12.25
CA ALA A 51 -25.14 -9.42 10.99
C ALA A 51 -24.79 -7.94 10.80
N VAL A 52 -24.95 -7.10 11.84
CA VAL A 52 -24.53 -5.69 11.80
C VAL A 52 -23.04 -5.57 11.52
N GLY A 53 -22.21 -6.37 12.19
CA GLY A 53 -20.75 -6.41 11.95
C GLY A 53 -20.40 -6.76 10.51
N LEU A 54 -21.03 -7.80 9.95
CA LEU A 54 -20.83 -8.18 8.54
C LEU A 54 -21.33 -7.12 7.55
N ALA A 55 -22.43 -6.43 7.85
CA ALA A 55 -22.93 -5.36 7.00
C ALA A 55 -21.96 -4.16 6.96
N LEU A 56 -21.40 -3.77 8.11
CA LEU A 56 -20.37 -2.73 8.19
C LEU A 56 -19.09 -3.14 7.44
N PHE A 57 -18.66 -4.40 7.61
CA PHE A 57 -17.53 -4.96 6.88
C PHE A 57 -17.76 -4.93 5.37
N ALA A 58 -18.93 -5.38 4.90
CA ALA A 58 -19.30 -5.34 3.50
C ALA A 58 -19.31 -3.92 2.93
N PHE A 59 -19.85 -2.94 3.66
CA PHE A 59 -19.82 -1.53 3.26
C PHE A 59 -18.38 -1.01 3.12
N ASP A 60 -17.50 -1.37 4.06
CA ASP A 60 -16.09 -0.99 3.98
C ASP A 60 -15.39 -1.59 2.74
N LEU A 61 -15.67 -2.85 2.42
CA LEU A 61 -15.15 -3.50 1.21
C LEU A 61 -15.65 -2.82 -0.08
N VAL A 62 -16.93 -2.44 -0.15
CA VAL A 62 -17.46 -1.66 -1.29
C VAL A 62 -16.78 -0.30 -1.39
N HIS A 63 -16.62 0.40 -0.27
CA HIS A 63 -15.91 1.67 -0.24
C HIS A 63 -14.47 1.49 -0.76
N GLN A 64 -13.73 0.48 -0.29
CA GLN A 64 -12.38 0.20 -0.76
C GLN A 64 -12.33 -0.15 -2.26
N ALA A 65 -13.26 -0.96 -2.74
CA ALA A 65 -13.32 -1.39 -4.13
C ALA A 65 -13.71 -0.27 -5.11
N THR A 66 -14.40 0.77 -4.64
CA THR A 66 -14.88 1.90 -5.45
C THR A 66 -13.92 3.10 -5.45
N ARG A 67 -12.94 3.17 -4.54
CA ARG A 67 -11.92 4.23 -4.55
C ARG A 67 -11.14 4.26 -5.86
N SER A 68 -10.76 5.45 -6.32
CA SER A 68 -9.91 5.64 -7.49
C SER A 68 -8.56 4.91 -7.35
N ARG A 69 -7.91 5.05 -6.19
CA ARG A 69 -6.72 4.32 -5.77
C ARG A 69 -7.08 3.33 -4.65
N PRO A 70 -7.09 2.00 -4.92
CA PRO A 70 -7.27 0.99 -3.87
C PRO A 70 -6.14 1.07 -2.86
N ALA A 71 -6.48 1.15 -1.57
CA ALA A 71 -5.50 1.10 -0.50
C ALA A 71 -5.15 -0.37 -0.21
N SER A 72 -4.06 -0.88 -0.81
CA SER A 72 -3.69 -2.30 -0.74
C SER A 72 -3.54 -2.82 0.70
N TRP A 73 -3.13 -1.97 1.64
CA TRP A 73 -3.01 -2.35 3.07
C TRP A 73 -4.36 -2.65 3.72
N ARG A 74 -5.44 -1.98 3.29
CA ARG A 74 -6.79 -2.24 3.80
C ARG A 74 -7.34 -3.54 3.23
N ALA A 75 -7.05 -3.82 1.96
CA ALA A 75 -7.36 -5.11 1.36
C ALA A 75 -6.59 -6.26 2.01
N LEU A 76 -5.34 -6.03 2.41
CA LEU A 76 -4.55 -6.98 3.20
C LEU A 76 -5.19 -7.24 4.58
N TYR A 77 -5.59 -6.19 5.29
CA TYR A 77 -6.29 -6.32 6.57
C TYR A 77 -7.60 -7.12 6.42
N ALA A 78 -8.41 -6.83 5.38
CA ALA A 78 -9.62 -7.59 5.10
C ALA A 78 -9.32 -9.07 4.86
N SER A 79 -8.34 -9.36 3.99
CA SER A 79 -7.92 -10.75 3.70
C SER A 79 -7.42 -11.46 4.96
N ALA A 80 -6.71 -10.76 5.85
CA ALA A 80 -6.25 -11.33 7.12
C ALA A 80 -7.42 -11.61 8.07
N ALA A 81 -8.43 -10.75 8.14
CA ALA A 81 -9.65 -10.97 8.92
C ALA A 81 -10.43 -12.19 8.39
N ASP A 82 -10.55 -12.33 7.07
CA ASP A 82 -11.19 -13.49 6.43
C ASP A 82 -10.44 -14.79 6.76
N LEU A 83 -9.11 -14.80 6.65
CA LEU A 83 -8.28 -15.96 7.00
C LEU A 83 -8.39 -16.31 8.49
N LEU A 84 -8.37 -15.31 9.37
CA LEU A 84 -8.53 -15.51 10.80
C LEU A 84 -9.91 -16.10 11.12
N TRP A 85 -10.96 -15.64 10.45
CA TRP A 85 -12.31 -16.18 10.57
C TRP A 85 -12.34 -17.66 10.15
N VAL A 86 -11.77 -17.99 8.97
CA VAL A 86 -11.68 -19.39 8.49
C VAL A 86 -10.95 -20.27 9.50
N VAL A 87 -9.79 -19.85 10.01
CA VAL A 87 -9.06 -20.59 11.05
C VAL A 87 -9.91 -20.74 12.31
N GLY A 88 -10.62 -19.70 12.72
CA GLY A 88 -11.55 -19.72 13.86
C GLY A 88 -12.72 -20.69 13.69
N THR A 89 -13.11 -21.03 12.45
CA THR A 89 -14.17 -22.02 12.20
C THR A 89 -13.74 -23.47 12.33
N PHE A 90 -12.43 -23.77 12.35
CA PHE A 90 -11.94 -25.16 12.36
C PHE A 90 -12.44 -25.99 13.54
N PRO A 91 -12.45 -25.52 14.80
CA PRO A 91 -12.99 -26.29 15.91
C PRO A 91 -14.45 -26.67 15.69
N PHE A 92 -15.27 -25.75 15.18
CA PHE A 92 -16.71 -25.96 14.95
C PHE A 92 -16.98 -26.99 13.86
N VAL A 93 -16.10 -27.09 12.86
CA VAL A 93 -16.23 -28.07 11.77
C VAL A 93 -15.67 -29.44 12.17
N LEU A 94 -14.55 -29.48 12.90
CA LEU A 94 -13.81 -30.71 13.17
C LEU A 94 -14.23 -31.44 14.46
N VAL A 95 -14.82 -30.75 15.43
CA VAL A 95 -15.21 -31.34 16.72
C VAL A 95 -16.70 -31.71 16.70
N PRO A 96 -17.05 -33.01 16.72
CA PRO A 96 -18.45 -33.44 16.80
C PRO A 96 -19.13 -32.91 18.06
N GLY A 97 -20.39 -32.50 17.92
CA GLY A 97 -21.23 -32.05 19.05
C GLY A 97 -21.13 -30.55 19.37
N LEU A 98 -20.20 -29.79 18.78
CA LEU A 98 -20.18 -28.32 18.91
C LEU A 98 -21.28 -27.64 18.07
N LEU A 99 -21.61 -28.23 16.93
CA LEU A 99 -22.69 -27.82 16.05
C LEU A 99 -23.51 -29.06 15.65
N SER A 100 -24.72 -28.84 15.15
CA SER A 100 -25.47 -29.90 14.45
C SER A 100 -24.72 -30.34 13.18
N SER A 101 -25.03 -31.53 12.65
CA SER A 101 -24.45 -31.99 11.38
C SER A 101 -24.70 -31.00 10.23
N THR A 102 -25.91 -30.42 10.17
CA THR A 102 -26.25 -29.37 9.18
C THR A 102 -25.41 -28.11 9.41
N GLY A 103 -25.21 -27.73 10.66
CA GLY A 103 -24.41 -26.57 11.06
C GLY A 103 -22.94 -26.72 10.67
N GLN A 104 -22.36 -27.90 10.87
CA GLN A 104 -20.98 -28.21 10.47
C GLN A 104 -20.79 -28.05 8.96
N TRP A 105 -21.70 -28.61 8.16
CA TRP A 105 -21.67 -28.46 6.69
C TRP A 105 -21.84 -27.01 6.26
N LEU A 106 -22.78 -26.27 6.88
CA LEU A 106 -23.02 -24.88 6.57
C LEU A 106 -21.79 -24.02 6.85
N VAL A 107 -21.21 -24.12 8.06
CA VAL A 107 -20.00 -23.37 8.44
C VAL A 107 -18.82 -23.76 7.56
N GLY A 108 -18.64 -25.05 7.27
CA GLY A 108 -17.60 -25.52 6.36
C GLY A 108 -17.74 -24.95 4.94
N ALA A 109 -18.96 -24.91 4.39
CA ALA A 109 -19.22 -24.32 3.08
C ALA A 109 -18.91 -22.81 3.05
N VAL A 110 -19.34 -22.07 4.09
CA VAL A 110 -19.02 -20.64 4.23
C VAL A 110 -17.50 -20.44 4.33
N ALA A 111 -16.79 -21.27 5.10
CA ALA A 111 -15.33 -21.22 5.21
C ALA A 111 -14.61 -21.43 3.88
N VAL A 112 -15.08 -22.34 3.02
CA VAL A 112 -14.50 -22.51 1.69
C VAL A 112 -14.71 -21.27 0.81
N VAL A 113 -15.89 -20.64 0.86
CA VAL A 113 -16.17 -19.41 0.10
C VAL A 113 -15.31 -18.25 0.58
N VAL A 114 -15.25 -18.02 1.90
CA VAL A 114 -14.45 -16.95 2.51
C VAL A 114 -12.96 -17.15 2.23
N LEU A 115 -12.44 -18.37 2.36
CA LEU A 115 -11.05 -18.69 2.02
C LEU A 115 -10.75 -18.40 0.55
N SER A 116 -11.66 -18.78 -0.35
CA SER A 116 -11.50 -18.53 -1.78
C SER A 116 -11.43 -17.03 -2.10
N LEU A 117 -12.29 -16.23 -1.47
CA LEU A 117 -12.29 -14.77 -1.59
C LEU A 117 -10.99 -14.16 -1.04
N ALA A 118 -10.54 -14.59 0.13
CA ALA A 118 -9.27 -14.14 0.72
C ALA A 118 -8.08 -14.44 -0.21
N VAL A 119 -8.03 -15.65 -0.80
CA VAL A 119 -7.00 -16.02 -1.78
C VAL A 119 -7.07 -15.15 -3.03
N LEU A 120 -8.27 -14.85 -3.54
CA LEU A 120 -8.46 -13.95 -4.68
C LEU A 120 -8.05 -12.51 -4.36
N GLN A 121 -8.34 -12.01 -3.16
CA GLN A 121 -7.88 -10.69 -2.70
C GLN A 121 -6.35 -10.64 -2.62
N MET A 122 -5.70 -11.66 -2.06
CA MET A 122 -4.24 -11.74 -1.99
C MET A 122 -3.59 -11.81 -3.38
N ARG A 123 -4.19 -12.56 -4.32
CA ARG A 123 -3.76 -12.55 -5.73
C ARG A 123 -3.98 -11.18 -6.38
N GLY A 124 -5.10 -10.52 -6.09
CA GLY A 124 -5.40 -9.16 -6.56
C GLY A 124 -4.38 -8.14 -6.07
N ILE A 125 -3.99 -8.19 -4.78
CA ILE A 125 -2.93 -7.34 -4.21
C ILE A 125 -1.61 -7.58 -4.93
N ARG A 126 -1.23 -8.84 -5.13
CA ARG A 126 0.00 -9.18 -5.86
C ARG A 126 -0.01 -8.62 -7.28
N HIS A 127 -1.14 -8.73 -7.98
CA HIS A 127 -1.29 -8.24 -9.35
C HIS A 127 -1.32 -6.71 -9.43
N LEU A 128 -1.92 -6.05 -8.44
CA LEU A 128 -1.96 -4.58 -8.35
C LEU A 128 -0.55 -3.97 -8.39
N HIS A 129 0.41 -4.62 -7.74
CA HIS A 129 1.79 -4.15 -7.67
C HIS A 129 2.71 -4.77 -8.73
N ALA A 130 2.26 -5.76 -9.50
CA ALA A 130 3.13 -6.47 -10.43
C ALA A 130 3.53 -5.58 -11.63
N VAL A 131 4.81 -5.59 -11.99
CA VAL A 131 5.30 -5.00 -13.23
C VAL A 131 5.19 -6.03 -14.35
N ALA A 132 4.60 -5.65 -15.48
CA ALA A 132 4.35 -6.57 -16.59
C ALA A 132 5.65 -7.20 -17.12
N GLY A 133 5.65 -8.52 -17.30
CA GLY A 133 6.76 -9.26 -17.92
C GLY A 133 7.97 -9.53 -17.01
N VAL A 134 7.95 -9.08 -15.74
CA VAL A 134 9.05 -9.29 -14.79
C VAL A 134 8.54 -9.68 -13.40
N ASN A 135 9.33 -10.42 -12.62
CA ASN A 135 9.01 -10.75 -11.21
C ASN A 135 9.34 -9.57 -10.28
N ARG A 136 9.00 -8.34 -10.69
CA ARG A 136 9.20 -7.13 -9.92
C ARG A 136 7.87 -6.52 -9.55
N TYR A 137 7.89 -5.80 -8.44
CA TYR A 137 6.72 -5.15 -7.90
C TYR A 137 7.00 -3.68 -7.71
N ARG A 138 6.09 -2.84 -8.19
CA ARG A 138 6.18 -1.39 -8.13
C ARG A 138 5.18 -0.83 -7.14
N HIS A 139 5.63 0.19 -6.42
CA HIS A 139 4.75 1.11 -5.74
C HIS A 139 5.20 2.52 -6.06
N CYS A 140 4.23 3.41 -6.27
CA CYS A 140 4.52 4.81 -6.43
C CYS A 140 3.51 5.69 -5.68
N LEU A 141 3.94 6.92 -5.46
CA LEU A 141 3.13 8.02 -4.98
C LEU A 141 3.41 9.23 -5.86
N GLN A 142 2.36 9.97 -6.16
CA GLN A 142 2.47 11.23 -6.87
C GLN A 142 1.88 12.32 -5.99
N VAL A 143 2.66 13.36 -5.75
CA VAL A 143 2.33 14.45 -4.83
C VAL A 143 2.38 15.76 -5.61
N SER A 144 1.26 16.48 -5.65
CA SER A 144 1.24 17.83 -6.17
C SER A 144 1.68 18.82 -5.09
N VAL A 145 2.59 19.74 -5.44
CA VAL A 145 3.11 20.78 -4.54
C VAL A 145 3.15 22.15 -5.21
N ASN A 146 3.00 23.20 -4.40
CA ASN A 146 3.14 24.59 -4.84
C ASN A 146 4.61 25.02 -4.87
N SER A 147 5.40 24.44 -5.77
CA SER A 147 6.79 24.83 -6.04
C SER A 147 7.10 24.59 -7.52
N PRO A 148 7.80 25.50 -8.22
CA PRO A 148 8.23 25.27 -9.60
C PRO A 148 9.08 24.00 -9.71
N ALA A 149 8.93 23.26 -10.81
CA ALA A 149 9.65 22.00 -11.04
C ALA A 149 11.17 22.15 -10.94
N GLU A 150 11.74 23.24 -11.48
CA GLU A 150 13.16 23.54 -11.39
C GLU A 150 13.63 23.73 -9.94
N ALA A 151 12.84 24.45 -9.13
CA ALA A 151 13.15 24.65 -7.72
C ALA A 151 13.08 23.33 -6.93
N MET A 152 12.06 22.50 -7.20
CA MET A 152 11.97 21.15 -6.64
C MET A 152 13.15 20.28 -7.04
N TRP A 153 13.55 20.33 -8.30
CA TRP A 153 14.67 19.53 -8.81
C TRP A 153 15.97 19.88 -8.10
N ARG A 154 16.27 21.16 -7.83
CA ARG A 154 17.47 21.55 -7.07
C ARG A 154 17.54 20.89 -5.68
N VAL A 155 16.39 20.69 -5.03
CA VAL A 155 16.31 19.99 -3.74
C VAL A 155 16.43 18.48 -3.92
N ILE A 156 15.69 17.89 -4.86
CA ILE A 156 15.66 16.43 -5.09
C ILE A 156 17.01 15.89 -5.61
N SER A 157 17.65 16.63 -6.51
CA SER A 157 18.96 16.30 -7.07
C SER A 157 20.11 16.42 -6.07
N ASN A 158 19.88 17.03 -4.90
CA ASN A 158 20.85 17.06 -3.81
C ASN A 158 20.88 15.72 -3.07
N LEU A 159 21.37 14.69 -3.76
CA LEU A 159 21.35 13.31 -3.27
C LEU A 159 22.05 13.19 -1.92
N GLY A 160 23.16 13.88 -1.70
CA GLY A 160 23.93 13.81 -0.46
C GLY A 160 23.20 14.34 0.78
N HIS A 161 22.08 15.05 0.65
CA HIS A 161 21.44 15.74 1.78
C HIS A 161 19.97 15.37 2.01
N ILE A 162 19.52 14.21 1.51
CA ILE A 162 18.11 13.78 1.64
C ILE A 162 17.64 13.57 3.11
N GLN A 163 18.58 13.34 4.03
CA GLN A 163 18.33 13.23 5.47
C GLN A 163 17.69 14.49 6.08
N ASN A 164 17.85 15.65 5.43
CA ASN A 164 17.21 16.90 5.86
C ASN A 164 15.68 16.82 5.78
N TYR A 165 15.14 15.95 4.92
CA TYR A 165 13.71 15.86 4.66
C TYR A 165 13.09 14.55 5.15
N VAL A 166 13.84 13.44 5.14
CA VAL A 166 13.36 12.10 5.47
C VAL A 166 13.64 11.76 6.96
N PRO A 167 12.61 11.75 7.85
CA PRO A 167 12.83 11.69 9.31
C PRO A 167 13.56 10.45 9.82
N MET A 168 13.40 9.32 9.13
CA MET A 168 14.00 8.04 9.50
C MET A 168 15.51 7.97 9.21
N LEU A 169 16.03 8.85 8.35
CA LEU A 169 17.45 8.91 8.04
C LEU A 169 18.20 9.70 9.11
N LYS A 170 19.34 9.15 9.54
CA LYS A 170 20.32 9.83 10.39
C LYS A 170 21.39 10.51 9.54
N HIS A 171 21.88 9.80 8.51
CA HIS A 171 22.94 10.28 7.64
C HIS A 171 22.63 9.91 6.19
N SER A 172 23.03 10.79 5.27
CA SER A 172 23.18 10.47 3.86
C SER A 172 24.38 11.27 3.35
N GLU A 173 25.20 10.68 2.50
CA GLU A 173 26.34 11.36 1.86
C GLU A 173 26.71 10.69 0.54
N LEU A 174 27.28 11.46 -0.39
CA LEU A 174 27.87 10.92 -1.61
C LEU A 174 29.28 10.40 -1.32
N MET A 175 29.57 9.17 -1.75
CA MET A 175 30.89 8.57 -1.60
C MET A 175 31.92 9.26 -2.50
N ASN A 176 33.17 9.32 -2.00
CA ASN A 176 34.33 9.83 -2.73
C ASN A 176 34.21 11.30 -3.17
N GLY A 177 33.39 12.10 -2.48
CA GLY A 177 33.23 13.53 -2.80
C GLY A 177 32.66 13.80 -4.19
N ARG A 178 31.97 12.83 -4.80
CA ARG A 178 31.37 12.99 -6.12
C ARG A 178 30.20 13.97 -6.09
N GLU A 179 30.00 14.68 -7.20
CA GLU A 179 28.78 15.45 -7.44
C GLU A 179 27.60 14.51 -7.75
N PRO A 180 26.34 14.95 -7.51
CA PRO A 180 25.17 14.21 -7.93
C PRO A 180 25.15 13.96 -9.44
N GLY A 181 24.97 12.71 -9.86
CA GLY A 181 24.92 12.34 -11.26
C GLY A 181 25.01 10.83 -11.48
N LYS A 182 24.93 10.40 -12.74
CA LYS A 182 25.04 8.98 -13.10
C LYS A 182 26.37 8.39 -12.62
N GLY A 183 26.31 7.26 -11.93
CA GLY A 183 27.44 6.58 -11.29
C GLY A 183 27.84 7.15 -9.93
N ALA A 184 27.17 8.18 -9.42
CA ALA A 184 27.34 8.60 -8.03
C ALA A 184 26.76 7.53 -7.10
N VAL A 185 27.43 7.28 -5.97
CA VAL A 185 26.96 6.34 -4.95
C VAL A 185 26.68 7.12 -3.68
N ARG A 186 25.47 6.98 -3.14
CA ARG A 186 25.08 7.54 -1.85
C ARG A 186 25.07 6.46 -0.79
N VAL A 187 25.59 6.76 0.39
CA VAL A 187 25.46 5.90 1.57
C VAL A 187 24.47 6.53 2.53
N CYS A 188 23.47 5.75 2.93
CA CYS A 188 22.44 6.14 3.87
C CYS A 188 22.58 5.35 5.17
N SER A 189 22.17 5.96 6.28
CA SER A 189 21.96 5.24 7.54
C SER A 189 20.70 5.70 8.25
N ASP A 190 20.00 4.78 8.91
CA ASP A 190 18.86 5.11 9.75
C ASP A 190 19.27 5.40 11.20
N ARG A 191 18.29 5.84 12.00
CA ARG A 191 18.50 6.11 13.44
C ARG A 191 18.76 4.86 14.29
N SER A 192 18.51 3.66 13.76
CA SER A 192 18.81 2.38 14.41
C SER A 192 20.21 1.84 14.08
N GLY A 193 20.95 2.55 13.21
CA GLY A 193 22.31 2.18 12.80
C GLY A 193 22.38 1.27 11.58
N LYS A 194 21.24 0.92 10.96
CA LYS A 194 21.24 0.16 9.70
C LYS A 194 21.75 1.05 8.58
N ARG A 195 22.55 0.48 7.68
CA ARG A 195 23.20 1.19 6.58
C ARG A 195 22.90 0.51 5.26
N TRP A 196 22.82 1.31 4.20
CA TRP A 196 22.72 0.82 2.83
C TRP A 196 23.31 1.83 1.87
N ALA A 197 23.60 1.38 0.65
CA ALA A 197 24.14 2.21 -0.42
C ALA A 197 23.25 2.14 -1.66
N GLU A 198 23.24 3.24 -2.41
CA GLU A 198 22.41 3.46 -3.59
C GLU A 198 23.28 4.03 -4.71
N GLU A 199 23.32 3.38 -5.87
CA GLU A 199 24.02 3.87 -7.07
C GLU A 199 23.02 4.61 -7.97
N CYS A 200 23.35 5.83 -8.38
CA CYS A 200 22.57 6.57 -9.37
C CYS A 200 22.79 5.99 -10.76
N ILE A 201 21.80 5.30 -11.32
CA ILE A 201 21.93 4.63 -12.61
C ILE A 201 21.43 5.48 -13.79
N GLU A 202 20.53 6.42 -13.50
CA GLU A 202 20.00 7.39 -14.46
C GLU A 202 19.83 8.73 -13.75
N PHE A 203 20.14 9.81 -14.45
CA PHE A 203 20.07 11.17 -13.92
C PHE A 203 19.77 12.13 -15.07
N GLU A 204 18.53 12.58 -15.18
CA GLU A 204 18.09 13.56 -16.16
C GLU A 204 17.94 14.91 -15.47
N THR A 205 18.89 15.81 -15.72
CA THR A 205 18.91 17.15 -15.12
C THR A 205 17.60 17.88 -15.35
N GLY A 206 17.00 18.37 -14.26
CA GLY A 206 15.73 19.09 -14.26
C GLY A 206 14.51 18.20 -14.10
N ARG A 207 14.65 16.87 -14.13
CA ARG A 207 13.51 15.97 -14.28
C ARG A 207 13.53 14.75 -13.37
N SER A 208 14.51 13.86 -13.50
CA SER A 208 14.40 12.52 -12.89
C SER A 208 15.73 11.94 -12.43
N VAL A 209 15.65 11.10 -11.40
CA VAL A 209 16.77 10.30 -10.90
C VAL A 209 16.32 8.89 -10.60
N THR A 210 17.09 7.90 -11.08
CA THR A 210 16.88 6.48 -10.77
C THR A 210 18.08 5.96 -9.98
N LEU A 211 17.79 5.36 -8.83
CA LEU A 211 18.73 4.78 -7.88
C LEU A 211 18.58 3.26 -7.86
N ARG A 212 19.69 2.53 -7.97
CA ARG A 212 19.80 1.09 -7.73
C ARG A 212 20.33 0.87 -6.32
N PHE A 213 19.54 0.23 -5.47
CA PHE A 213 19.98 -0.12 -4.13
C PHE A 213 20.96 -1.29 -4.22
N LEU A 214 22.09 -1.21 -3.53
CA LEU A 214 23.10 -2.28 -3.46
C LEU A 214 22.62 -3.39 -2.52
N ALA A 215 21.58 -4.12 -2.95
CA ALA A 215 20.86 -5.11 -2.13
C ALA A 215 21.68 -6.37 -1.81
N SER A 216 22.84 -6.55 -2.46
CA SER A 216 23.79 -7.64 -2.20
C SER A 216 24.68 -7.41 -0.97
N GLU A 217 24.70 -6.18 -0.43
CA GLU A 217 25.44 -5.88 0.79
C GLU A 217 24.87 -6.66 1.99
N PRO A 218 25.72 -7.20 2.89
CA PRO A 218 25.29 -8.09 3.97
C PRO A 218 24.30 -7.42 4.94
N ASP A 219 24.42 -6.09 5.11
CA ASP A 219 23.61 -5.31 6.05
C ASP A 219 22.36 -4.67 5.40
N PHE A 220 22.02 -5.05 4.16
CA PHE A 220 20.89 -4.45 3.46
C PHE A 220 19.56 -4.69 4.22
N PRO A 221 18.85 -3.63 4.67
CA PRO A 221 17.79 -3.76 5.66
C PRO A 221 16.43 -4.18 5.08
N PHE A 222 16.29 -4.18 3.75
CA PHE A 222 15.02 -4.47 3.08
C PHE A 222 14.96 -5.93 2.59
N PRO A 223 13.77 -6.58 2.63
CA PRO A 223 13.61 -7.99 2.24
C PRO A 223 13.56 -8.19 0.72
N ALA A 224 14.48 -7.57 -0.02
CA ALA A 224 14.56 -7.62 -1.48
C ALA A 224 15.90 -8.20 -1.96
N THR A 225 15.89 -8.90 -3.10
CA THR A 225 17.11 -9.33 -3.83
C THR A 225 17.58 -8.26 -4.80
N GLN A 226 16.63 -7.49 -5.35
CA GLN A 226 16.88 -6.32 -6.19
C GLN A 226 15.91 -5.23 -5.78
N MET A 227 16.39 -3.99 -5.76
CA MET A 227 15.54 -2.84 -5.50
C MET A 227 16.06 -1.64 -6.29
N THR A 228 15.15 -0.98 -6.99
CA THR A 228 15.37 0.31 -7.63
C THR A 228 14.32 1.28 -7.11
N GLY A 229 14.64 2.55 -7.14
CA GLY A 229 13.67 3.59 -6.84
C GLY A 229 14.10 4.90 -7.45
N GLY A 230 13.18 5.85 -7.49
CA GLY A 230 13.44 7.09 -8.18
C GLY A 230 12.48 8.19 -7.81
N TRP A 231 12.83 9.36 -8.33
CA TRP A 231 12.07 10.57 -8.21
C TRP A 231 11.91 11.15 -9.61
N ASP A 232 10.70 11.57 -9.94
CA ASP A 232 10.40 12.33 -11.14
C ASP A 232 9.72 13.64 -10.74
N VAL A 233 10.06 14.72 -11.43
CA VAL A 233 9.47 16.05 -11.22
C VAL A 233 9.00 16.56 -12.56
N GLU A 234 7.72 16.90 -12.65
CA GLU A 234 7.13 17.50 -13.84
C GLU A 234 6.40 18.79 -13.46
N PRO A 235 6.42 19.84 -14.33
CA PRO A 235 5.56 20.99 -14.17
C PRO A 235 4.09 20.57 -14.14
N SER A 236 3.28 21.19 -13.27
CA SER A 236 1.84 20.95 -13.28
C SER A 236 1.22 21.51 -14.56
N LYS A 237 0.30 20.75 -15.18
CA LYS A 237 -0.48 21.23 -16.33
C LYS A 237 -1.38 22.42 -15.98
N ASP A 238 -1.78 22.51 -14.72
CA ASP A 238 -2.73 23.51 -14.24
C ASP A 238 -2.06 24.84 -13.85
N SER A 239 -0.75 24.83 -13.55
CA SER A 239 -0.04 26.01 -13.08
C SER A 239 1.49 25.90 -13.18
N PRO A 240 2.20 26.91 -13.73
CA PRO A 240 3.65 26.89 -13.86
C PRO A 240 4.39 27.03 -12.51
N VAL A 241 3.70 27.50 -11.47
CA VAL A 241 4.27 27.60 -10.11
C VAL A 241 4.07 26.33 -9.28
N GLN A 242 3.40 25.32 -9.85
CA GLN A 242 3.17 24.02 -9.23
C GLN A 242 3.95 22.93 -9.98
N SER A 243 4.28 21.87 -9.27
CA SER A 243 4.89 20.67 -9.84
C SER A 243 4.24 19.42 -9.27
N GLN A 244 4.37 18.33 -10.03
CA GLN A 244 4.00 16.99 -9.61
C GLN A 244 5.29 16.21 -9.37
N VAL A 245 5.45 15.72 -8.15
CA VAL A 245 6.59 14.90 -7.74
C VAL A 245 6.13 13.46 -7.64
N THR A 246 6.71 12.59 -8.44
CA THR A 246 6.49 11.14 -8.36
C THR A 246 7.65 10.52 -7.59
N VAL A 247 7.35 9.73 -6.57
CA VAL A 247 8.32 8.87 -5.89
C VAL A 247 7.91 7.43 -6.12
N TRP A 248 8.84 6.60 -6.53
CA TRP A 248 8.54 5.22 -6.85
C TRP A 248 9.67 4.28 -6.44
N TRP A 249 9.32 3.02 -6.23
CA TRP A 249 10.27 1.95 -6.03
C TRP A 249 9.76 0.67 -6.69
N GLU A 250 10.70 -0.07 -7.25
CA GLU A 250 10.51 -1.42 -7.72
C GLU A 250 11.38 -2.36 -6.91
N LEU A 251 10.82 -3.51 -6.51
CA LEU A 251 11.57 -4.50 -5.78
C LEU A 251 11.24 -5.92 -6.22
N GLU A 252 12.22 -6.79 -6.09
CA GLU A 252 12.06 -8.23 -6.16
C GLU A 252 12.18 -8.80 -4.74
N PRO A 253 11.10 -9.35 -4.15
CA PRO A 253 11.13 -9.89 -2.79
C PRO A 253 12.05 -11.12 -2.71
N LYS A 254 12.80 -11.27 -1.62
CA LYS A 254 13.61 -12.49 -1.34
C LYS A 254 12.78 -13.77 -1.39
N LYS A 255 11.51 -13.68 -1.03
CA LYS A 255 10.54 -14.78 -1.11
C LYS A 255 9.31 -14.28 -1.86
N PRO A 256 9.09 -14.69 -3.13
CA PRO A 256 7.99 -14.16 -3.95
C PRO A 256 6.59 -14.34 -3.34
N TRP A 257 6.39 -15.38 -2.54
CA TRP A 257 5.11 -15.63 -1.86
C TRP A 257 4.79 -14.62 -0.75
N LEU A 258 5.78 -13.87 -0.25
CA LEU A 258 5.58 -12.78 0.72
C LEU A 258 5.16 -11.46 0.06
N ALA A 259 5.23 -11.34 -1.26
CA ALA A 259 4.85 -10.12 -1.99
C ALA A 259 3.48 -9.52 -1.57
N PRO A 260 2.37 -10.29 -1.49
CA PRO A 260 1.08 -9.73 -1.12
C PRO A 260 1.01 -9.23 0.34
N LEU A 261 1.96 -9.59 1.20
CA LEU A 261 2.09 -9.07 2.56
C LEU A 261 3.03 -7.87 2.63
N LEU A 262 4.23 -8.00 2.04
CA LEU A 262 5.29 -7.01 2.12
C LEU A 262 4.93 -5.70 1.40
N LEU A 263 4.37 -5.79 0.20
CA LEU A 263 4.13 -4.61 -0.64
C LEU A 263 3.08 -3.68 -0.06
N PRO A 264 1.92 -4.15 0.44
CA PRO A 264 0.98 -3.28 1.12
C PRO A 264 1.54 -2.61 2.37
N MET A 265 2.39 -3.30 3.13
CA MET A 265 3.00 -2.73 4.33
C MET A 265 4.02 -1.63 3.99
N LEU A 266 4.89 -1.88 3.01
CA LEU A 266 5.83 -0.86 2.51
C LEU A 266 5.09 0.32 1.90
N GLY A 267 4.07 0.04 1.07
CA GLY A 267 3.22 1.06 0.46
C GLY A 267 2.49 1.91 1.49
N PHE A 268 1.95 1.31 2.55
CA PHE A 268 1.31 2.04 3.66
C PHE A 268 2.28 2.99 4.36
N GLY A 269 3.46 2.49 4.74
CA GLY A 269 4.48 3.32 5.41
C GLY A 269 4.88 4.51 4.55
N ALA A 270 5.03 4.27 3.24
CA ALA A 270 5.44 5.31 2.32
C ALA A 270 4.32 6.31 2.00
N ASP A 271 3.09 5.85 1.77
CA ASP A 271 1.91 6.71 1.56
C ASP A 271 1.65 7.64 2.75
N ARG A 272 2.06 7.23 3.96
CA ARG A 272 1.95 8.02 5.18
C ARG A 272 3.09 9.02 5.39
N THR A 273 4.29 8.70 4.88
CA THR A 273 5.52 9.44 5.20
C THR A 273 5.91 10.41 4.09
N PHE A 274 5.91 9.95 2.84
CA PHE A 274 6.46 10.71 1.72
C PHE A 274 5.72 12.00 1.37
N PRO A 275 4.38 12.13 1.52
CA PRO A 275 3.72 13.41 1.31
C PRO A 275 4.34 14.54 2.15
N ALA A 276 4.64 14.26 3.43
CA ALA A 276 5.29 15.22 4.32
C ALA A 276 6.77 15.46 3.96
N VAL A 277 7.48 14.44 3.45
CA VAL A 277 8.85 14.59 2.93
C VAL A 277 8.86 15.54 1.74
N VAL A 278 7.99 15.31 0.75
CA VAL A 278 7.86 16.13 -0.45
C VAL A 278 7.44 17.56 -0.09
N GLU A 279 6.56 17.72 0.91
CA GLU A 279 6.16 19.04 1.40
C GLU A 279 7.34 19.82 2.02
N ARG A 280 8.18 19.16 2.83
CA ARG A 280 9.40 19.77 3.39
C ARG A 280 10.39 20.15 2.31
N MET A 281 10.58 19.30 1.30
CA MET A 281 11.39 19.62 0.12
C MET A 281 10.84 20.84 -0.62
N ALA A 282 9.52 20.92 -0.81
CA ALA A 282 8.87 22.06 -1.44
C ALA A 282 8.99 23.35 -0.63
N PHE A 283 8.96 23.26 0.69
CA PHE A 283 9.22 24.40 1.58
C PHE A 283 10.65 24.93 1.41
N ASP A 284 11.64 24.06 1.39
CA ASP A 284 13.04 24.42 1.20
C ASP A 284 13.33 24.94 -0.22
N ALA A 285 12.70 24.34 -1.24
CA ALA A 285 12.79 24.79 -2.64
C ALA A 285 12.35 26.25 -2.83
N ARG A 286 11.47 26.76 -1.96
CA ARG A 286 11.02 28.16 -1.94
C ARG A 286 11.85 29.08 -1.05
N GLY A 287 12.99 28.60 -0.54
CA GLY A 287 13.85 29.36 0.38
C GLY A 287 13.25 29.49 1.79
N GLY A 288 12.42 28.53 2.22
CA GLY A 288 11.80 28.55 3.54
C GLY A 288 10.66 29.57 3.72
N ALA A 289 10.22 30.23 2.65
CA ALA A 289 9.06 31.10 2.70
C ALA A 289 7.76 30.26 2.74
N PRO A 290 6.88 30.46 3.75
CA PRO A 290 5.56 29.85 3.73
C PRO A 290 4.76 30.38 2.53
N SER A 291 4.05 29.49 1.83
CA SER A 291 3.22 29.91 0.71
C SER A 291 2.00 30.68 1.26
N PRO A 292 1.56 31.79 0.63
CA PRO A 292 0.31 32.46 0.99
C PRO A 292 -0.90 31.50 0.97
N ALA A 293 -0.89 30.51 0.08
CA ALA A 293 -1.92 29.47 0.00
C ALA A 293 -1.85 28.43 1.13
N SER A 294 -0.69 28.24 1.77
CA SER A 294 -0.52 27.29 2.88
C SER A 294 -1.23 27.74 4.16
N GLN A 295 -1.42 29.06 4.33
CA GLN A 295 -2.11 29.62 5.49
C GLN A 295 -3.64 29.53 5.37
N ALA A 296 -4.18 29.43 4.15
CA ALA A 296 -5.63 29.47 3.93
C ALA A 296 -6.30 28.08 3.94
N ASN A 297 -5.61 27.00 3.53
CA ASN A 297 -6.27 25.70 3.25
C ASN A 297 -5.59 24.45 3.82
N GLY A 298 -4.59 24.60 4.71
CA GLY A 298 -4.15 23.52 5.61
C GLY A 298 -3.48 22.27 5.01
N ILE A 299 -3.40 22.09 3.69
CA ILE A 299 -2.65 20.98 3.06
C ILE A 299 -2.02 21.46 1.74
N VAL A 300 -0.68 21.52 1.65
CA VAL A 300 0.04 21.95 0.43
C VAL A 300 0.40 20.76 -0.48
N ALA A 301 0.52 19.55 0.10
CA ALA A 301 0.84 18.33 -0.61
C ALA A 301 -0.40 17.44 -0.79
N ARG A 302 -0.87 17.29 -2.02
CA ARG A 302 -2.01 16.41 -2.34
C ARG A 302 -1.52 15.13 -2.99
N LEU A 303 -1.73 13.99 -2.33
CA LEU A 303 -1.55 12.67 -2.93
C LEU A 303 -2.57 12.51 -4.06
N LEU A 304 -2.08 12.25 -5.28
CA LEU A 304 -2.93 12.06 -6.44
C LEU A 304 -3.49 10.62 -6.47
N PRO A 305 -4.70 10.42 -7.00
CA PRO A 305 -5.36 9.12 -7.03
C PRO A 305 -4.81 8.14 -8.08
N VAL A 306 -3.60 8.38 -8.58
CA VAL A 306 -2.98 7.65 -9.68
C VAL A 306 -1.99 6.62 -9.12
N LEU A 307 -1.92 5.46 -9.78
CA LEU A 307 -0.96 4.40 -9.53
C LEU A 307 -0.10 4.24 -10.78
N CYS A 308 1.04 4.90 -10.80
CA CYS A 308 2.21 4.41 -11.53
C CYS A 308 2.72 3.08 -10.94
#